data_AF-A0A1S2LTN7-F1
#
_entry.id   AF-A0A1S2LTN7-F1
#
_cell.length_a   1.000
_cell.length_b   1.000
_cell.length_c   1.000
_cell.angle_alpha   90.00
_cell.angle_beta   90.00
_cell.angle_gamma   90.00
#
_symmetry.space_group_name_H-M   'P 1'
#
loop_
_entity.id
_entity.type
_entity.pdbx_description
1 polymer ?
#
loop_
_entity_poly.entity_id
_entity_poly.type
_entity_poly.pdbx_seq_one_letter_code
_entity_poly.pdbx_strand_id
1 'polypeptide(L)'
;MARKIAFIGLRLLAIYILLQSLLHLARVANYYVLPLFYDSLMQYNANSVNAWFNLAPFFVLLMFSILLWIFAKKISSFLLLPDQESDQSDMQISATEIQSIAFSAIGLFLIVNTLPQLFSMIPEYIQIKDVANHLIDPRLKYGFWFGVIEKIVQLVLGIALFLGSRGLVGLVRKIRSL
;
A
#
# COMPACT_ATOMS: atom_id res chain seq x y z
N MET A 1 -20.91 9.52 -15.43
CA MET A 1 -20.93 9.73 -13.96
C MET A 1 -19.90 8.87 -13.22
N ALA A 2 -19.74 7.60 -13.58
CA ALA A 2 -18.76 6.67 -13.00
C ALA A 2 -17.32 7.20 -12.95
N ARG A 3 -16.86 7.92 -13.99
CA ARG A 3 -15.52 8.55 -14.02
C ARG A 3 -15.30 9.56 -12.89
N LYS A 4 -16.33 10.33 -12.55
CA LYS A 4 -16.28 11.30 -11.45
C LYS A 4 -16.20 10.57 -10.10
N ILE A 5 -16.95 9.47 -9.93
CA ILE A 5 -16.92 8.66 -8.71
C ILE A 5 -15.55 7.99 -8.53
N ALA A 6 -15.02 7.34 -9.58
CA ALA A 6 -13.68 6.74 -9.54
C ALA A 6 -12.59 7.78 -9.24
N PHE A 7 -12.69 8.97 -9.84
CA PHE A 7 -11.77 10.07 -9.57
C PHE A 7 -11.82 10.54 -8.11
N ILE A 8 -13.02 10.71 -7.54
CA ILE A 8 -13.19 11.07 -6.13
C ILE A 8 -12.66 9.96 -5.22
N GLY A 9 -12.97 8.70 -5.51
CA GLY A 9 -12.46 7.54 -4.76
C GLY A 9 -10.94 7.46 -4.75
N LEU A 10 -10.29 7.68 -5.91
CA LEU A 10 -8.83 7.76 -6.00
C LEU A 10 -8.26 8.92 -5.19
N ARG A 11 -8.89 10.10 -5.20
CA ARG A 11 -8.44 11.23 -4.36
C ARG A 11 -8.61 10.97 -2.87
N LEU A 12 -9.72 10.36 -2.46
CA LEU A 12 -9.92 9.94 -1.07
C LEU A 12 -8.87 8.92 -0.65
N LEU A 13 -8.55 7.96 -1.51
CA LEU A 13 -7.49 6.99 -1.27
C LEU A 13 -6.14 7.70 -1.15
N ALA A 14 -5.81 8.65 -2.03
CA ALA A 14 -4.59 9.45 -1.91
C ALA A 14 -4.50 10.18 -0.57
N ILE A 15 -5.59 10.82 -0.11
CA ILE A 15 -5.64 11.48 1.21
C ILE A 15 -5.41 10.47 2.33
N TYR A 16 -6.03 9.30 2.26
CA TYR A 16 -5.82 8.24 3.25
C TYR A 16 -4.34 7.81 3.33
N ILE A 17 -3.68 7.66 2.18
CA ILE A 17 -2.25 7.31 2.10
C ILE A 17 -1.37 8.41 2.68
N LEU A 18 -1.72 9.67 2.43
CA LEU A 18 -1.05 10.82 3.01
C LEU A 18 -1.16 10.81 4.54
N LEU A 19 -2.34 10.52 5.08
CA LEU A 19 -2.52 10.38 6.53
C LEU A 19 -1.67 9.23 7.08
N GLN A 20 -1.63 8.09 6.37
CA GLN A 20 -0.82 6.94 6.78
C GLN A 20 0.68 7.27 6.78
N SER A 21 1.18 8.06 5.81
CA SER A 21 2.57 8.49 5.79
C SER A 21 2.90 9.35 7.01
N LEU A 22 2.05 10.33 7.34
CA LEU A 22 2.21 11.19 8.52
C LEU A 22 2.20 10.37 9.82
N LEU A 23 1.32 9.38 9.93
CA LEU A 23 1.30 8.48 11.10
C LEU A 23 2.59 7.65 11.21
N HIS A 24 3.15 7.18 10.09
CA HIS A 24 4.44 6.51 10.09
C HIS A 24 5.58 7.44 10.54
N LEU A 25 5.59 8.68 10.05
CA LEU A 25 6.56 9.69 10.48
C LEU A 25 6.47 9.92 11.99
N ALA A 26 5.26 10.06 12.54
CA ALA A 26 5.04 10.22 13.98
C ALA A 26 5.53 9.02 14.79
N ARG A 27 5.32 7.78 14.31
CA ARG A 27 5.86 6.56 14.96
C ARG A 27 7.37 6.52 14.95
N VAL A 28 8.00 6.86 13.82
CA VAL A 28 9.46 6.92 13.69
C VAL A 28 10.01 7.99 14.63
N ALA A 29 9.40 9.17 14.67
CA ALA A 29 9.76 10.21 15.62
C ALA A 29 9.64 9.73 17.08
N ASN A 30 8.54 9.08 17.45
CA ASN A 30 8.35 8.57 18.80
C ASN A 30 9.39 7.49 19.16
N TYR A 31 9.64 6.55 18.27
CA TYR A 31 10.54 5.43 18.55
C TYR A 31 12.02 5.81 18.53
N TYR A 32 12.44 6.77 17.70
CA TYR A 32 13.86 7.11 17.53
C TYR A 32 14.25 8.46 18.14
N VAL A 33 13.38 9.48 18.10
CA VAL A 33 13.73 10.82 18.59
C VAL A 33 13.64 10.90 20.12
N LEU A 34 12.62 10.30 20.73
CA LEU A 34 12.48 10.31 22.19
C LEU A 34 13.63 9.58 22.92
N PRO A 35 14.08 8.38 22.48
CA PRO A 35 15.24 7.75 23.09
C PRO A 35 16.54 8.53 22.89
N LEU A 36 16.75 9.22 21.76
CA LEU A 36 17.93 10.08 21.58
C LEU A 36 17.98 11.23 22.60
N PHE A 37 16.83 11.82 22.94
CA PHE A 37 16.74 12.81 24.02
C PHE A 37 17.02 12.19 25.39
N TYR A 38 16.67 10.93 25.61
CA TYR A 38 16.92 10.23 26.88
C TYR A 38 18.37 9.73 27.00
N ASP A 39 18.96 9.22 25.92
CA ASP A 39 20.33 8.69 25.86
C ASP A 39 21.37 9.80 25.98
N SER A 40 21.10 10.99 25.42
CA SER A 40 21.95 12.17 25.63
C SER A 40 22.03 12.61 27.11
N LEU A 41 21.01 12.26 27.92
CA LEU A 41 21.01 12.48 29.36
C LEU A 41 21.67 11.33 30.15
N MET A 42 21.70 10.11 29.61
CA MET A 42 22.09 8.88 30.32
C MET A 42 23.37 8.19 29.79
N GLN A 43 24.07 8.76 28.79
CA GLN A 43 25.32 8.21 28.21
C GLN A 43 25.20 6.77 27.66
N TYR A 44 23.99 6.34 27.30
CA TYR A 44 23.76 5.03 26.72
C TYR A 44 24.04 5.08 25.21
N ASN A 45 25.01 4.29 24.75
CA ASN A 45 25.36 4.21 23.33
C ASN A 45 24.39 3.25 22.64
N ALA A 46 23.12 3.65 22.50
CA ALA A 46 22.16 2.90 21.71
C ALA A 46 22.63 2.93 20.25
N ASN A 47 22.90 1.74 19.72
CA ASN A 47 23.26 1.49 18.33
C ASN A 47 22.40 2.36 17.39
N SER A 48 23.02 3.42 16.89
CA SER A 48 22.47 4.40 15.95
C SER A 48 22.37 3.81 14.56
N VAL A 49 21.86 2.58 14.45
CA VAL A 49 21.57 1.91 13.20
C VAL A 49 20.35 2.60 12.59
N ASN A 50 20.67 3.72 11.95
CA ASN A 50 20.06 4.20 10.73
C ASN A 50 18.58 4.57 10.82
N ALA A 51 18.27 5.60 11.60
CA ALA A 51 16.99 6.33 11.54
C ALA A 51 16.57 6.68 10.10
N TRP A 52 17.53 6.90 9.20
CA TRP A 52 17.32 7.12 7.77
C TRP A 52 16.59 5.98 7.05
N PHE A 53 16.94 4.72 7.32
CA PHE A 53 16.28 3.57 6.70
C PHE A 53 14.85 3.39 7.21
N ASN A 54 14.57 3.83 8.44
CA ASN A 54 13.23 3.81 9.02
C ASN A 54 12.30 4.90 8.46
N LEU A 55 12.86 5.93 7.81
CA LEU A 55 12.08 6.92 7.08
C LEU A 55 11.69 6.47 5.67
N ALA A 56 12.29 5.39 5.14
CA ALA A 56 11.97 4.90 3.80
C ALA A 56 10.47 4.62 3.59
N PRO A 57 9.74 3.95 4.51
CA PRO A 57 8.29 3.75 4.37
C PRO A 57 7.49 5.06 4.29
N PHE A 58 7.91 6.10 5.02
CA PHE A 58 7.28 7.43 4.96
C PHE A 58 7.42 8.04 3.56
N PHE A 59 8.63 8.07 3.02
CA PHE A 59 8.87 8.63 1.68
C PHE A 59 8.17 7.83 0.58
N VAL A 60 8.14 6.50 0.70
CA VAL A 60 7.40 5.64 -0.23
C VAL A 60 5.91 5.97 -0.19
N LEU A 61 5.29 5.99 1.00
CA LEU A 61 3.86 6.34 1.13
C LEU A 61 3.56 7.75 0.62
N LEU A 62 4.41 8.72 0.94
CA LEU A 62 4.26 10.11 0.50
C LEU A 62 4.35 10.22 -1.04
N MET A 63 5.33 9.55 -1.64
CA MET A 63 5.47 9.46 -3.10
C MET A 63 4.21 8.82 -3.73
N PHE A 64 3.73 7.70 -3.19
CA PHE A 64 2.52 7.03 -3.69
C PHE A 64 1.29 7.93 -3.58
N SER A 65 1.10 8.62 -2.45
CA SER A 65 0.01 9.58 -2.27
C SER A 65 0.04 10.67 -3.34
N ILE A 66 1.20 11.28 -3.58
CA ILE A 66 1.36 12.34 -4.58
C ILE A 66 1.10 11.80 -5.99
N LEU A 67 1.68 10.66 -6.34
CA LEU A 67 1.45 9.99 -7.63
C LEU A 67 -0.03 9.73 -7.84
N LEU A 68 -0.70 9.15 -6.85
CA LEU A 68 -2.11 8.78 -6.94
C LEU A 68 -3.01 10.01 -7.05
N TRP A 69 -2.66 11.11 -6.38
CA TRP A 69 -3.34 12.39 -6.50
C TRP A 69 -3.22 13.00 -7.91
N ILE A 70 -2.01 13.06 -8.46
CA ILE A 70 -1.74 13.63 -9.79
C ILE A 70 -2.33 12.74 -10.90
N PHE A 71 -2.11 11.43 -10.81
CA PHE A 71 -2.57 10.47 -11.80
C PHE A 71 -4.02 10.03 -11.61
N ALA A 72 -4.74 10.51 -10.58
CA ALA A 72 -6.14 10.15 -10.34
C ALA A 72 -7.03 10.27 -11.58
N LYS A 73 -6.82 11.31 -12.41
CA LYS A 73 -7.57 11.51 -13.66
C LYS A 73 -7.22 10.47 -14.73
N LYS A 74 -5.93 10.11 -14.84
CA LYS A 74 -5.43 9.12 -15.81
C LYS A 74 -5.83 7.70 -15.40
N ILE A 75 -5.75 7.38 -14.10
CA ILE A 75 -6.17 6.09 -13.56
C ILE A 75 -7.69 5.94 -13.68
N SER A 76 -8.49 6.95 -13.32
CA SER A 76 -9.95 6.89 -13.49
C SER A 76 -10.38 6.75 -14.95
N SER A 77 -9.60 7.30 -15.90
CA SER A 77 -9.81 7.05 -17.32
C SER A 77 -9.43 5.66 -17.78
N PHE A 78 -8.36 5.09 -17.22
CA PHE A 78 -7.92 3.72 -17.53
C PHE A 78 -8.88 2.68 -16.95
N LEU A 79 -9.55 2.97 -15.85
CA LEU A 79 -10.51 2.07 -15.20
C LEU A 79 -11.82 1.90 -15.97
N LEU A 80 -12.16 2.85 -16.85
CA LEU A 80 -13.38 2.82 -17.65
C LEU A 80 -13.07 2.43 -19.10
N LEU A 81 -14.00 1.74 -19.77
CA LEU A 81 -13.85 1.39 -21.18
C LEU A 81 -13.86 2.65 -22.06
N PRO A 82 -13.11 2.69 -23.17
CA PRO A 82 -13.12 3.80 -24.13
C PRO A 82 -14.47 4.05 -24.82
N ASP A 83 -15.40 3.09 -24.81
CA ASP A 83 -16.57 3.09 -25.70
C ASP A 83 -17.84 3.80 -25.15
N GLN A 84 -17.74 4.58 -24.07
CA GLN A 84 -18.87 5.40 -23.59
C GLN A 84 -18.73 6.88 -23.97
N GLU A 85 -18.27 7.15 -25.19
CA GLU A 85 -18.48 8.44 -25.86
C GLU A 85 -19.70 8.46 -26.80
N SER A 86 -20.57 7.45 -26.75
CA SER A 86 -21.87 7.53 -27.44
C SER A 86 -22.90 8.23 -26.56
N ASP A 87 -23.20 9.47 -26.94
CA ASP A 87 -24.50 10.14 -26.87
C ASP A 87 -25.54 9.63 -25.86
N GLN A 88 -25.86 10.52 -24.91
CA GLN A 88 -27.19 10.81 -24.35
C GLN A 88 -28.13 9.66 -23.91
N SER A 89 -27.68 8.40 -23.84
CA SER A 89 -28.51 7.28 -23.44
C SER A 89 -28.15 6.78 -22.04
N ASP A 90 -29.09 7.04 -21.14
CA ASP A 90 -29.28 6.50 -19.81
C ASP A 90 -28.20 6.66 -18.73
N MET A 91 -28.69 7.27 -17.66
CA MET A 91 -28.12 7.46 -16.34
C MET A 91 -27.94 6.13 -15.57
N GLN A 92 -27.65 5.02 -16.24
CA GLN A 92 -27.43 3.72 -15.60
C GLN A 92 -25.95 3.36 -15.65
N ILE A 93 -25.25 3.69 -14.57
CA ILE A 93 -23.94 3.09 -14.30
C ILE A 93 -24.16 1.57 -14.22
N SER A 94 -23.52 0.82 -15.13
CA SER A 94 -23.66 -0.63 -15.13
C SER A 94 -23.04 -1.23 -13.87
N ALA A 95 -23.70 -2.21 -13.26
CA ALA A 95 -23.19 -2.91 -12.09
C ALA A 95 -21.77 -3.47 -12.30
N THR A 96 -21.42 -3.83 -13.54
CA THR A 96 -20.08 -4.31 -13.90
C THR A 96 -19.01 -3.21 -13.83
N GLU A 97 -19.36 -1.96 -14.11
CA GLU A 97 -18.43 -0.82 -14.00
C GLU A 97 -18.13 -0.52 -12.55
N ILE A 98 -19.15 -0.53 -11.69
CA ILE A 98 -18.99 -0.34 -10.24
C ILE A 98 -18.12 -1.45 -9.67
N GLN A 99 -18.35 -2.72 -10.05
CA GLN A 99 -17.53 -3.85 -9.61
C GLN A 99 -16.08 -3.72 -10.07
N SER A 100 -15.85 -3.34 -11.33
CA SER A 100 -14.49 -3.12 -11.84
C SER A 100 -13.75 -2.01 -11.09
N ILE A 101 -14.43 -0.89 -10.83
CA ILE A 101 -13.88 0.22 -10.03
C ILE A 101 -13.58 -0.25 -8.61
N ALA A 102 -14.48 -1.00 -7.97
CA ALA A 102 -14.31 -1.52 -6.62
C ALA A 102 -13.13 -2.49 -6.52
N PHE A 103 -13.04 -3.49 -7.40
CA PHE A 103 -11.90 -4.44 -7.42
C PHE A 103 -10.57 -3.72 -7.63
N SER A 104 -10.56 -2.72 -8.51
CA SER A 104 -9.34 -1.95 -8.76
C SER A 104 -8.95 -1.08 -7.56
N ALA A 105 -9.93 -0.44 -6.91
CA ALA A 105 -9.69 0.35 -5.70
C ALA A 105 -9.16 -0.53 -4.55
N ILE A 106 -9.72 -1.74 -4.38
CA ILE A 106 -9.25 -2.72 -3.39
C ILE A 106 -7.84 -3.20 -3.73
N GLY A 107 -7.56 -3.52 -5.01
CA GLY A 107 -6.23 -3.91 -5.45
C GLY A 107 -5.19 -2.83 -5.19
N LEU A 108 -5.51 -1.58 -5.52
CA LEU A 108 -4.66 -0.43 -5.27
C LEU A 108 -4.44 -0.20 -3.76
N PHE A 109 -5.49 -0.33 -2.95
CA PHE A 109 -5.41 -0.26 -1.49
C PHE A 109 -4.47 -1.32 -0.92
N LEU A 110 -4.55 -2.57 -1.40
CA LEU A 110 -3.65 -3.65 -1.00
C LEU A 110 -2.20 -3.31 -1.35
N ILE A 111 -1.92 -2.92 -2.60
CA ILE A 111 -0.56 -2.56 -3.03
C ILE A 111 0.03 -1.47 -2.12
N VAL A 112 -0.73 -0.40 -1.94
CA VAL A 112 -0.34 0.77 -1.14
C VAL A 112 -0.07 0.41 0.32
N ASN A 113 -0.83 -0.52 0.90
CA ASN A 113 -0.65 -0.90 2.29
C ASN A 113 0.50 -1.91 2.46
N THR A 114 0.71 -2.80 1.48
CA THR A 114 1.71 -3.86 1.54
C THR A 114 3.12 -3.38 1.17
N LEU A 115 3.24 -2.46 0.21
CA LEU A 115 4.54 -1.97 -0.26
C LEU A 115 5.38 -1.33 0.87
N PRO A 116 4.86 -0.40 1.69
CA PRO A 116 5.63 0.19 2.78
C PRO A 116 6.02 -0.84 3.85
N GLN A 117 5.18 -1.85 4.06
CA GLN A 117 5.45 -2.94 5.01
C GLN A 117 6.67 -3.76 4.55
N LEU A 118 6.80 -4.04 3.25
CA LEU A 118 7.98 -4.69 2.68
C LEU A 118 9.25 -3.85 2.90
N PHE A 119 9.16 -2.52 2.79
CA PHE A 119 10.29 -1.64 3.08
C PHE A 119 10.64 -1.61 4.57
N SER A 120 9.65 -1.68 5.47
CA SER A 120 9.93 -1.75 6.91
C SER A 120 10.57 -3.07 7.35
N MET A 121 10.44 -4.14 6.57
CA MET A 121 11.12 -5.42 6.84
C MET A 121 12.63 -5.37 6.62
N ILE A 122 13.15 -4.39 5.86
CA ILE A 122 14.59 -4.23 5.62
C ILE A 122 15.35 -3.87 6.91
N PRO A 123 15.01 -2.79 7.64
CA PRO A 123 15.69 -2.48 8.89
C PRO A 123 15.46 -3.56 9.96
N GLU A 124 14.30 -4.23 9.95
CA GLU A 124 14.01 -5.37 10.83
C GLU A 124 14.98 -6.54 10.56
N TYR A 125 15.23 -6.88 9.29
CA TYR A 125 16.20 -7.91 8.91
C TYR A 125 17.64 -7.57 9.33
N ILE A 126 18.05 -6.30 9.19
CA ILE A 126 19.37 -5.84 9.61
C ILE A 126 19.51 -5.96 11.14
N GLN A 127 18.51 -5.51 11.90
CA GLN A 127 18.48 -5.67 13.36
C GLN A 127 18.52 -7.12 13.79
N ILE A 128 17.73 -7.99 13.15
CA ILE A 128 17.77 -9.43 13.40
C ILE A 128 19.17 -9.95 13.13
N LYS A 129 19.85 -9.57 12.04
CA LYS A 129 21.22 -10.02 11.75
C LYS A 129 22.25 -9.53 12.77
N ASP A 130 22.18 -8.27 13.18
CA ASP A 130 23.12 -7.68 14.13
C ASP A 130 22.98 -8.31 15.53
N VAL A 131 21.75 -8.66 15.93
CA VAL A 131 21.47 -9.35 17.21
C VAL A 131 21.63 -10.88 17.09
N ALA A 132 21.42 -11.47 15.90
CA ALA A 132 21.45 -12.92 15.65
C ALA A 132 22.81 -13.57 15.84
N ASN A 133 23.90 -12.81 15.77
CA ASN A 133 25.23 -13.39 15.91
C ASN A 133 25.49 -13.97 17.31
N HIS A 134 24.64 -13.70 18.31
CA HIS A 134 24.87 -14.20 19.67
C HIS A 134 23.77 -15.09 20.27
N LEU A 135 22.46 -14.97 19.97
CA LEU A 135 21.43 -15.67 20.79
C LEU A 135 20.06 -16.03 20.14
N ILE A 136 19.87 -15.96 18.80
CA ILE A 136 18.49 -16.04 18.24
C ILE A 136 17.97 -17.47 17.96
N ASP A 137 16.77 -17.76 18.49
CA ASP A 137 15.92 -18.92 18.23
C ASP A 137 15.58 -19.05 16.72
N PRO A 138 15.79 -20.22 16.09
CA PRO A 138 15.42 -20.48 14.69
C PRO A 138 13.98 -20.05 14.33
N ARG A 139 13.05 -20.09 15.28
CA ARG A 139 11.64 -19.68 15.09
C ARG A 139 11.48 -18.24 14.63
N LEU A 140 12.30 -17.31 15.12
CA LEU A 140 12.26 -15.89 14.71
C LEU A 140 12.63 -15.72 13.23
N LYS A 141 13.61 -16.49 12.76
CA LYS A 141 14.04 -16.46 11.36
C LYS A 141 12.96 -17.01 10.43
N TYR A 142 12.32 -18.13 10.80
CA TYR A 142 11.20 -18.67 10.03
C TYR A 142 10.00 -17.71 10.03
N GLY A 143 9.66 -17.12 11.16
CA GLY A 143 8.57 -16.14 11.28
C GLY A 143 8.77 -14.94 10.34
N PHE A 144 9.99 -14.39 10.28
CA PHE A 144 10.32 -13.30 9.36
C PHE A 144 10.10 -13.71 7.89
N TRP A 145 10.60 -14.86 7.46
CA TRP A 145 10.43 -15.34 6.08
C TRP A 145 8.97 -15.61 5.71
N PHE A 146 8.18 -16.18 6.63
CA PHE A 146 6.73 -16.33 6.44
C PHE A 146 6.05 -14.97 6.26
N GLY A 147 6.43 -13.97 7.07
CA GLY A 147 5.93 -12.60 6.92
C GLY A 147 6.26 -12.01 5.55
N VAL A 148 7.49 -12.17 5.06
CA VAL A 148 7.89 -11.72 3.71
C VAL A 148 7.02 -12.38 2.63
N ILE A 149 6.83 -13.70 2.70
CA ILE A 149 6.00 -14.44 1.74
C ILE A 149 4.56 -13.95 1.77
N GLU A 150 3.98 -13.75 2.97
CA GLU A 150 2.63 -13.21 3.14
C GLU A 150 2.49 -11.86 2.42
N LYS A 151 3.44 -10.95 2.61
CA LYS A 151 3.41 -9.64 1.94
C LYS A 151 3.63 -9.74 0.43
N ILE A 152 4.48 -10.65 -0.05
CA ILE A 152 4.62 -10.90 -1.49
C ILE A 152 3.29 -11.38 -2.07
N VAL A 153 2.62 -12.34 -1.44
CA VAL A 153 1.31 -12.84 -1.87
C VAL A 153 0.27 -11.72 -1.88
N GLN A 154 0.22 -10.91 -0.81
CA GLN A 154 -0.71 -9.78 -0.73
C GLN A 154 -0.45 -8.73 -1.81
N LEU A 155 0.82 -8.46 -2.14
CA LEU A 155 1.21 -7.55 -3.22
C LEU A 155 0.79 -8.10 -4.59
N VAL A 156 1.05 -9.39 -4.85
CA VAL A 156 0.63 -10.06 -6.09
C VAL A 156 -0.88 -10.02 -6.24
N LEU A 157 -1.63 -10.30 -5.17
CA LEU A 157 -3.09 -10.18 -5.17
C LEU A 157 -3.57 -8.75 -5.43
N GLY A 158 -2.92 -7.76 -4.82
CA GLY A 158 -3.21 -6.35 -5.05
C GLY A 158 -3.00 -5.95 -6.52
N ILE A 159 -1.88 -6.35 -7.12
CA ILE A 159 -1.56 -6.11 -8.53
C ILE A 159 -2.56 -6.85 -9.44
N ALA A 160 -2.84 -8.11 -9.15
CA ALA A 160 -3.79 -8.91 -9.91
C ALA A 160 -5.20 -8.33 -9.86
N LEU A 161 -5.65 -7.80 -8.72
CA LEU A 161 -6.94 -7.12 -8.59
C LEU A 161 -6.96 -5.76 -9.30
N PHE A 162 -5.88 -4.99 -9.21
CA PHE A 162 -5.77 -3.68 -9.84
C PHE A 162 -5.75 -3.76 -11.37
N LEU A 163 -4.95 -4.67 -11.93
CA LEU A 163 -4.81 -4.85 -13.37
C LEU A 163 -5.84 -5.82 -13.96
N GLY A 164 -6.23 -6.85 -13.21
CA GLY A 164 -7.14 -7.91 -13.63
C GLY A 164 -8.61 -7.67 -13.28
N SER A 165 -8.97 -6.49 -12.76
CA SER A 165 -10.36 -6.12 -12.44
C SER A 165 -11.33 -6.39 -13.59
N ARG A 166 -10.89 -6.21 -14.83
CA ARG A 166 -11.66 -6.51 -16.04
C ARG A 166 -11.87 -8.02 -16.26
N GLY A 167 -10.85 -8.85 -16.05
CA GLY A 167 -10.93 -10.31 -16.18
C GLY A 167 -11.74 -10.97 -15.06
N LEU A 168 -11.63 -10.43 -13.84
CA LEU A 168 -12.37 -10.90 -12.67
C LEU A 168 -13.87 -10.63 -12.77
N VAL A 169 -14.28 -9.47 -13.29
CA VAL A 169 -15.69 -9.18 -13.56
C VAL A 169 -16.27 -10.17 -14.59
N GLY A 170 -15.49 -10.56 -15.60
CA GLY A 170 -15.87 -11.61 -16.55
C GLY A 170 -16.06 -12.99 -15.90
N LEU A 171 -15.17 -13.38 -14.99
CA LEU A 171 -15.26 -14.63 -14.23
C LEU A 171 -16.49 -14.65 -13.30
N VAL A 172 -16.73 -13.57 -12.55
CA VAL A 172 -17.89 -13.46 -11.65
C VAL A 172 -19.20 -13.55 -12.44
N ARG A 173 -19.26 -12.92 -13.62
CA ARG A 173 -20.42 -13.03 -14.51
C ARG A 173 -20.66 -14.48 -14.96
N LYS A 174 -19.60 -15.20 -15.31
CA LYS A 174 -19.67 -16.61 -15.75
C LYS A 174 -20.15 -17.55 -14.63
N ILE A 175 -19.73 -17.29 -13.39
CA ILE A 175 -20.18 -18.05 -12.21
C ILE A 175 -21.64 -17.71 -11.88
N ARG A 176 -22.05 -16.45 -12.03
CA ARG A 176 -23.44 -16.03 -11.76
C ARG A 176 -24.43 -16.49 -12.84
N SER A 177 -23.95 -16.80 -14.05
CA SER A 177 -24.76 -17.32 -15.15
C SER A 177 -24.82 -18.85 -15.22
N LEU A 178 -24.12 -19.55 -14.31
CA LEU A 178 -24.21 -20.99 -14.06
C LEU A 178 -25.26 -21.24 -12.98
#